data_AF-A0A955BX26-F1
#
_entry.id   AF-A0A955BX26-F1
#
_cell.length_a   1.000
_cell.length_b   1.000
_cell.length_c   1.000
_cell.angle_alpha   90.00
_cell.angle_beta   90.00
_cell.angle_gamma   90.00
#
_symmetry.space_group_name_H-M   'P 1'
#
loop_
_entity.id
_entity.type
_entity.pdbx_description
1 polymer ?
#
loop_
_entity_poly.entity_id
_entity_poly.type
_entity_poly.pdbx_seq_one_letter_code
_entity_poly.pdbx_strand_id
1 'polypeptide(L)'
;MKRHGVYAAFVFGIALPAMETVRRGTDFSDIPAYIDDYIAGGLLLFAAWSRLRGKPAGAALLIAAWGIVCGGGYYSFFGQLRHLHDADPSGLPGVVVLAVKGALFAIAIMCLLLSVSAVAERDMVP
;
A
#
# COMPACT_ATOMS: atom_id res chain seq x y z
N MET A 1 16.80 2.95 9.79
CA MET A 1 15.90 2.15 8.95
C MET A 1 16.70 1.34 7.94
N LYS A 2 16.74 0.01 8.10
CA LYS A 2 17.35 -0.87 7.10
C LYS A 2 16.66 -0.62 5.75
N ARG A 3 17.42 -0.64 4.65
CA ARG A 3 16.96 -0.25 3.30
C ARG A 3 15.64 -0.92 2.85
N HIS A 4 15.26 -2.04 3.47
CA HIS A 4 14.07 -2.84 3.18
C HIS A 4 12.75 -2.06 3.17
N GLY A 5 12.50 -1.13 4.11
CA GLY A 5 11.24 -0.37 4.11
C GLY A 5 11.10 0.62 2.95
N VAL A 6 12.23 1.11 2.43
CA VAL A 6 12.26 1.97 1.24
C VAL A 6 12.04 1.13 -0.03
N TYR A 7 12.67 -0.04 -0.12
CA TYR A 7 12.45 -0.95 -1.24
C TYR A 7 11.01 -1.46 -1.29
N ALA A 8 10.43 -1.82 -0.14
CA ALA A 8 9.02 -2.22 -0.06
C ALA A 8 8.10 -1.11 -0.57
N ALA A 9 8.39 0.16 -0.25
CA ALA A 9 7.60 1.29 -0.73
C ALA A 9 7.74 1.49 -2.25
N PHE A 10 8.91 1.26 -2.84
CA PHE A 10 9.04 1.24 -4.30
C PHE A 10 8.25 0.11 -4.95
N VAL A 11 8.35 -1.10 -4.40
CA VAL A 11 7.66 -2.28 -4.92
C VAL A 11 6.15 -2.09 -4.84
N PHE A 12 5.61 -1.73 -3.67
CA PHE A 12 4.17 -1.47 -3.50
C PHE A 12 3.73 -0.26 -4.32
N GLY A 13 4.57 0.77 -4.39
CA GLY A 13 4.32 1.99 -5.15
C GLY A 13 4.03 1.74 -6.63
N ILE A 14 4.63 0.69 -7.20
CA ILE A 14 4.40 0.25 -8.57
C ILE A 14 3.31 -0.83 -8.62
N ALA A 15 3.38 -1.80 -7.71
CA ALA A 15 2.55 -2.99 -7.76
C ALA A 15 1.07 -2.68 -7.54
N LEU A 16 0.71 -1.75 -6.65
CA LEU A 16 -0.69 -1.39 -6.39
C LEU A 16 -1.39 -0.87 -7.68
N PRO A 17 -0.93 0.23 -8.31
CA PRO A 17 -1.52 0.69 -9.58
C PRO A 17 -1.51 -0.37 -10.68
N ALA A 18 -0.42 -1.15 -10.78
CA ALA A 18 -0.30 -2.17 -11.83
C ALA A 18 -1.29 -3.31 -11.64
N MET A 19 -1.44 -3.81 -10.41
CA MET A 19 -2.42 -4.86 -10.08
C MET A 19 -3.84 -4.37 -10.33
N GLU A 20 -4.18 -3.13 -9.95
CA GLU A 20 -5.52 -2.60 -10.17
C GLU A 20 -5.83 -2.42 -11.66
N THR A 21 -4.86 -1.95 -12.42
CA THR A 21 -4.95 -1.87 -13.88
C THR A 21 -5.20 -3.24 -14.50
N VAL A 22 -4.50 -4.28 -14.05
CA VAL A 22 -4.72 -5.66 -14.52
C VAL A 22 -6.07 -6.20 -14.05
N ARG A 23 -6.49 -5.88 -12.81
CA ARG A 23 -7.72 -6.40 -12.20
C ARG A 23 -8.96 -5.89 -12.90
N ARG A 24 -8.99 -4.62 -13.28
CA ARG A 24 -10.17 -3.99 -13.89
C ARG A 24 -10.03 -3.74 -15.40
N GLY A 25 -8.82 -3.69 -15.94
CA GLY A 25 -8.59 -3.50 -17.37
C GLY A 25 -9.18 -2.19 -17.89
N THR A 26 -10.22 -2.31 -18.74
CA THR A 26 -10.97 -1.17 -19.30
C THR A 26 -12.34 -0.98 -18.66
N ASP A 27 -12.63 -1.67 -17.56
CA ASP A 27 -13.85 -1.46 -16.79
C ASP A 27 -13.73 -0.19 -15.96
N PHE A 28 -14.39 0.88 -16.39
CA PHE A 28 -14.43 2.19 -15.71
C PHE A 28 -15.71 2.41 -14.92
N SER A 29 -16.45 1.36 -14.56
CA SER A 29 -17.67 1.47 -13.76
C SER A 29 -17.45 2.07 -12.37
N ASP A 30 -16.23 1.99 -11.84
CA ASP A 30 -15.83 2.47 -10.52
C ASP A 30 -14.46 3.16 -10.58
N ILE A 31 -14.44 4.32 -11.23
CA ILE A 31 -13.26 5.19 -11.38
C ILE A 31 -12.61 5.54 -10.02
N PRO A 32 -13.35 5.85 -8.94
CA PRO A 32 -12.74 6.16 -7.65
C PRO A 32 -11.79 5.08 -7.14
N ALA A 33 -12.10 3.81 -7.39
CA ALA A 33 -11.26 2.67 -7.00
C ALA A 33 -10.04 2.42 -7.91
N TYR A 34 -9.90 3.12 -9.04
CA TYR A 34 -8.60 3.23 -9.70
C TYR A 34 -7.75 4.31 -9.04
N ILE A 35 -8.39 5.42 -8.69
CA ILE A 35 -7.68 6.62 -8.26
C ILE A 35 -6.98 6.38 -6.92
N ASP A 36 -7.60 5.64 -5.99
CA ASP A 36 -7.02 5.36 -4.68
C ASP A 36 -5.70 4.59 -4.76
N ASP A 37 -5.60 3.52 -5.56
CA ASP A 37 -4.38 2.72 -5.72
C ASP A 37 -3.26 3.51 -6.42
N TYR A 38 -3.61 4.38 -7.37
CA TYR A 38 -2.65 5.28 -8.01
C TYR A 38 -2.13 6.36 -7.07
N ILE A 39 -3.01 6.96 -6.26
CA ILE A 39 -2.63 7.94 -5.25
C ILE A 39 -1.75 7.27 -4.18
N ALA A 40 -2.17 6.13 -3.65
CA ALA A 40 -1.40 5.38 -2.66
C ALA A 40 -0.03 4.98 -3.20
N GLY A 41 0.01 4.48 -4.44
CA GLY A 41 1.25 4.12 -5.12
C GLY A 41 2.19 5.32 -5.32
N GLY A 42 1.65 6.44 -5.82
CA GLY A 42 2.40 7.67 -6.01
C GLY A 42 2.97 8.24 -4.71
N LEU A 43 2.20 8.19 -3.61
CA LEU A 43 2.65 8.63 -2.29
C LEU A 43 3.79 7.76 -1.75
N LEU A 44 3.70 6.43 -1.92
CA LEU A 44 4.79 5.52 -1.54
C LEU A 44 6.06 5.80 -2.33
N LEU A 45 5.96 5.99 -3.65
CA LEU A 45 7.10 6.32 -4.51
C LEU A 45 7.74 7.65 -4.12
N PHE A 46 6.92 8.67 -3.89
CA PHE A 46 7.40 9.99 -3.48
C PHE A 46 8.07 9.95 -2.10
N ALA A 47 7.49 9.23 -1.15
CA ALA A 47 8.06 9.05 0.18
C ALA A 47 9.39 8.29 0.14
N ALA A 48 9.44 7.19 -0.62
CA ALA A 48 10.64 6.38 -0.81
C ALA A 48 11.78 7.18 -1.47
N TRP A 49 11.47 7.91 -2.54
CA TRP A 49 12.40 8.82 -3.21
C TRP A 49 12.89 9.94 -2.28
N SER A 50 11.99 10.58 -1.54
CA SER A 50 12.34 11.63 -0.58
C SER A 50 13.27 11.11 0.51
N ARG A 51 13.03 9.87 0.98
CA ARG A 51 13.89 9.20 1.94
C ARG A 51 15.27 8.89 1.38
N LEU A 52 15.36 8.38 0.14
CA LEU A 52 16.64 8.10 -0.53
C LEU A 52 17.48 9.36 -0.73
N ARG A 53 16.83 10.49 -1.02
CA ARG A 53 17.49 11.80 -1.16
C ARG A 53 17.89 12.43 0.16
N GLY A 54 17.68 11.76 1.30
CA GLY A 54 18.02 12.28 2.61
C GLY A 54 17.19 13.49 3.04
N LYS A 55 16.00 13.70 2.45
CA LYS A 55 15.15 14.84 2.83
C LYS A 55 14.74 14.73 4.31
N PRO A 56 14.68 15.84 5.06
CA PRO A 56 14.35 15.83 6.48
C PRO A 56 13.01 15.13 6.78
N ALA A 57 12.00 15.38 5.96
CA ALA A 57 10.66 14.80 6.11
C ALA A 57 10.53 13.35 5.58
N GLY A 58 11.57 12.76 5.00
CA GLY A 58 11.44 11.48 4.27
C GLY A 58 10.96 10.31 5.12
N ALA A 59 11.28 10.28 6.42
CA ALA A 59 10.78 9.24 7.33
C ALA A 59 9.30 9.44 7.66
N ALA A 60 8.90 10.67 7.98
CA ALA A 60 7.50 11.02 8.25
C ALA A 60 6.61 10.77 7.02
N LEU A 61 7.10 11.08 5.82
CA LEU A 61 6.40 10.80 4.56
C LEU A 61 6.18 9.28 4.36
N LEU A 62 7.16 8.44 4.71
CA LEU A 62 7.00 6.99 4.62
C LEU A 62 5.96 6.47 5.60
N ILE A 63 5.97 6.95 6.85
CA ILE A 63 4.95 6.60 7.85
C ILE A 63 3.56 7.01 7.36
N ALA A 64 3.42 8.23 6.84
CA ALA A 64 2.15 8.73 6.31
C ALA A 64 1.66 7.90 5.12
N ALA A 65 2.54 7.60 4.15
CA ALA A 65 2.19 6.80 2.98
C ALA A 65 1.76 5.37 3.38
N TRP A 66 2.50 4.70 4.26
CA TRP A 66 2.11 3.39 4.77
C TRP A 66 0.82 3.43 5.59
N GLY A 67 0.56 4.51 6.32
CA GLY A 67 -0.71 4.73 7.03
C GLY A 67 -1.90 4.80 6.08
N ILE A 68 -1.76 5.54 4.97
CA ILE A 68 -2.79 5.61 3.91
C ILE A 68 -3.04 4.24 3.30
N VAL A 69 -1.98 3.50 2.97
CA VAL A 69 -2.08 2.13 2.42
C VAL A 69 -2.74 1.17 3.41
N CYS A 70 -2.47 1.30 4.72
CA CYS A 70 -3.17 0.51 5.74
C CYS A 70 -4.66 0.85 5.81
N GLY A 71 -5.02 2.13 5.73
CA GLY A 71 -6.42 2.57 5.70
C GLY A 71 -7.17 2.01 4.49
N GLY A 72 -6.58 2.15 3.30
CA GLY A 72 -7.13 1.58 2.05
C GLY A 72 -7.18 0.05 2.08
N GLY A 73 -6.13 -0.60 2.59
CA GLY A 73 -6.05 -2.05 2.75
C GLY A 73 -7.11 -2.60 3.70
N TYR A 74 -7.38 -1.91 4.81
CA TYR A 74 -8.48 -2.25 5.73
C TYR A 74 -9.83 -2.22 4.99
N TYR A 75 -10.13 -1.11 4.32
CA TYR A 75 -11.37 -0.96 3.58
C TYR A 75 -11.52 -2.03 2.49
N SER A 76 -10.45 -2.26 1.71
CA SER A 76 -10.44 -3.21 0.59
C SER A 76 -10.58 -4.67 1.04
N PHE A 77 -9.87 -5.07 2.11
CA PHE A 77 -9.93 -6.43 2.64
C PHE A 77 -11.29 -6.76 3.24
N PHE A 78 -11.80 -5.93 4.15
CA PHE A 78 -13.10 -6.17 4.78
C PHE A 78 -14.27 -5.95 3.81
N GLY A 79 -14.10 -5.04 2.85
CA GLY A 79 -15.01 -4.89 1.71
C GLY A 79 -15.09 -6.18 0.89
N GLN A 80 -13.95 -6.79 0.54
CA GLN A 80 -13.92 -8.07 -0.17
C GLN A 80 -14.55 -9.21 0.65
N LEU A 81 -14.29 -9.23 1.96
CA LEU A 81 -14.85 -10.25 2.85
C LEU A 81 -16.38 -10.20 2.89
N ARG A 82 -16.95 -8.98 2.87
CA ARG A 82 -18.41 -8.77 2.84
C ARG A 82 -19.04 -9.19 1.51
N HIS A 83 -18.31 -9.04 0.41
CA HIS A 83 -18.76 -9.31 -0.96
C HIS A 83 -18.06 -10.55 -1.55
N LEU A 84 -17.76 -11.54 -0.70
CA LEU A 84 -16.91 -12.68 -1.08
C LEU A 84 -17.47 -13.50 -2.25
N HIS A 85 -18.81 -13.52 -2.38
CA HIS A 85 -19.53 -14.28 -3.39
C HIS A 85 -19.89 -13.45 -4.64
N ASP A 86 -19.60 -12.15 -4.63
CA ASP A 86 -19.84 -11.29 -5.77
C ASP A 86 -18.77 -11.54 -6.84
N ALA A 87 -19.13 -11.32 -8.10
CA ALA A 87 -18.18 -11.42 -9.19
C ALA A 87 -17.11 -10.32 -9.05
N ASP A 88 -15.83 -10.71 -9.04
CA ASP A 88 -14.74 -9.74 -9.08
C ASP A 88 -14.45 -9.33 -10.54
N PRO A 89 -14.16 -8.04 -10.83
CA PRO A 89 -13.79 -7.55 -12.15
C PRO A 89 -12.66 -8.33 -12.85
N SER A 90 -11.75 -8.95 -12.09
CA SER A 90 -10.66 -9.78 -12.66
C SER A 90 -11.12 -11.15 -13.17
N GLY A 91 -12.37 -11.55 -12.89
CA GLY A 91 -12.86 -12.91 -13.13
C GLY A 91 -12.25 -13.97 -12.20
N LEU A 92 -11.40 -13.57 -11.24
CA LEU A 92 -10.83 -14.49 -10.26
C LEU A 92 -11.85 -14.84 -9.16
N PRO A 93 -11.74 -16.03 -8.54
CA PRO A 93 -12.58 -16.37 -7.39
C PRO A 93 -12.36 -15.37 -6.24
N GLY A 94 -13.45 -14.92 -5.60
CA GLY A 94 -13.38 -13.93 -4.52
C GLY A 94 -12.46 -14.33 -3.36
N VAL A 95 -12.32 -15.63 -3.06
CA VAL A 95 -11.38 -16.16 -2.05
C VAL A 95 -9.92 -15.89 -2.42
N VAL A 96 -9.56 -15.96 -3.70
CA VAL A 96 -8.21 -15.66 -4.19
C VAL A 96 -7.93 -14.17 -4.04
N VAL A 97 -8.87 -13.33 -4.46
CA VAL A 97 -8.75 -11.86 -4.33
C VAL A 97 -8.65 -11.45 -2.86
N LEU A 98 -9.46 -12.06 -1.99
CA LEU A 98 -9.40 -11.85 -0.54
C LEU A 98 -8.02 -12.21 0.03
N ALA A 99 -7.45 -13.34 -0.36
CA ALA A 99 -6.13 -13.77 0.09
C ALA A 99 -5.03 -12.80 -0.33
N VAL A 100 -5.07 -12.32 -1.58
CA VAL A 100 -4.12 -11.32 -2.10
C VAL A 100 -4.25 -10.00 -1.32
N LYS A 101 -5.47 -9.48 -1.16
CA LYS A 101 -5.73 -8.26 -0.37
C LYS A 101 -5.26 -8.41 1.08
N GLY A 102 -5.50 -9.57 1.70
CA GLY A 102 -5.06 -9.86 3.06
C GLY A 102 -3.54 -9.88 3.19
N ALA A 103 -2.84 -10.51 2.24
CA ALA A 103 -1.37 -10.55 2.24
C ALA A 103 -0.78 -9.13 2.06
N LEU A 104 -1.29 -8.35 1.10
CA LEU A 104 -0.86 -6.97 0.89
C LEU A 104 -1.11 -6.10 2.12
N PHE A 105 -2.28 -6.25 2.75
CA PHE A 105 -2.62 -5.50 3.95
C PHE A 105 -1.70 -5.86 5.14
N ALA A 106 -1.42 -7.15 5.36
CA ALA A 106 -0.48 -7.58 6.39
C ALA A 106 0.93 -7.01 6.18
N ILE A 107 1.42 -7.02 4.93
CA ILE A 107 2.72 -6.42 4.58
C ILE A 107 2.70 -4.90 4.83
N ALA A 108 1.63 -4.21 4.47
CA ALA A 108 1.51 -2.77 4.71
C ALA A 108 1.57 -2.43 6.21
N ILE A 109 0.88 -3.19 7.07
CA ILE A 109 0.94 -3.04 8.53
C ILE A 109 2.38 -3.25 9.01
N MET A 110 3.05 -4.31 8.58
CA MET A 110 4.43 -4.59 8.97
C MET A 110 5.38 -3.45 8.54
N CYS A 111 5.23 -2.93 7.32
CA CYS A 111 6.03 -1.81 6.84
C CYS A 111 5.76 -0.52 7.60
N LEU A 112 4.51 -0.26 8.00
CA LEU A 112 4.15 0.89 8.84
C LEU A 112 4.84 0.78 10.20
N LEU A 113 4.68 -0.36 10.89
CA LEU A 113 5.28 -0.60 12.19
C LEU A 113 6.80 -0.47 12.15
N LEU A 114 7.45 -1.08 11.15
CA LEU A 114 8.90 -0.96 10.96
C LEU A 114 9.36 0.48 10.68
N SER A 115 8.54 1.27 9.97
CA SER A 115 8.84 2.68 9.70
C SER A 115 8.76 3.52 10.97
N VAL A 116 7.75 3.28 11.83
CA VAL A 116 7.59 3.94 13.13
C VAL A 116 8.72 3.56 14.08
N SER A 117 9.00 2.26 14.25
CA SER A 117 10.09 1.78 15.11
C SER A 117 11.44 2.37 14.69
N ALA A 118 11.72 2.45 13.40
CA ALA A 118 12.98 2.99 12.90
C ALA A 118 13.16 4.51 13.11
N VAL A 119 12.08 5.26 13.38
CA VAL A 119 12.16 6.66 13.79
C VAL A 119 12.34 6.74 15.31
N ALA A 120 11.53 6.00 16.08
CA ALA A 120 11.63 5.96 17.54
C ALA A 120 13.03 5.56 18.03
N GLU A 121 13.68 4.57 17.41
CA GLU A 121 15.06 4.17 17.72
C GLU A 121 16.09 5.29 17.51
N ARG A 122 15.86 6.20 16.56
CA ARG A 122 16.77 7.31 16.28
C ARG A 122 16.65 8.43 17.31
N ASP A 123 15.45 8.64 17.84
CA ASP A 123 15.20 9.68 18.84
C ASP A 123 15.65 9.25 20.25
N MET A 124 15.88 7.95 20.47
CA MET A 124 16.38 7.39 21.74
C MET A 124 17.91 7.32 21.85
N VAL A 125 18.66 7.61 20.78
CA VAL A 125 20.13 7.67 20.80
C VAL A 125 20.54 9.16 20.81
N PRO A 126 21.02 9.70 21.95
CA PRO A 126 21.44 11.10 22.05
C PRO A 126 22.69 11.41 21.21
#